data_AF-A0A1C6KY23-F1
#
_entry.id   AF-A0A1C6KY23-F1
#
_cell.length_a   1.000
_cell.length_b   1.000
_cell.length_c   1.000
_cell.angle_alpha   90.00
_cell.angle_beta   90.00
_cell.angle_gamma   90.00
#
_symmetry.space_group_name_H-M   'P 1'
#
loop_
_entity.id
_entity.type
_entity.pdbx_description
1 polymer ?
#
loop_
_entity_poly.entity_id
_entity_poly.type
_entity_poly.pdbx_seq_one_letter_code
_entity_poly.pdbx_strand_id
1 'polypeptide(L)' 'MKIGIRKPSLKKSIKARTTGKAKRKLKKAIIPGYGKKGTGWIKNPKKAAYNKVYKKTTFSIFDLFK' A
#
# COMPACT_ATOMS: atom_id res chain seq x y z
N MET A 1 -4.37 6.66 15.18
CA MET A 1 -3.89 5.40 14.56
C MET A 1 -4.82 4.27 14.96
N LYS A 2 -5.03 3.26 14.10
CA LYS A 2 -5.76 2.04 14.46
C LYS A 2 -4.77 1.00 14.98
N ILE A 3 -5.18 0.21 15.97
CA ILE A 3 -4.45 -0.97 16.46
C ILE A 3 -5.32 -2.20 16.17
N GLY A 4 -4.71 -3.29 15.68
CA GLY A 4 -5.40 -4.56 15.42
C GLY A 4 -5.88 -4.76 13.98
N ILE A 5 -7.03 -5.40 13.82
CA ILE A 5 -7.50 -5.94 12.54
C ILE A 5 -7.84 -4.84 11.52
N ARG A 6 -7.25 -4.93 10.33
CA ARG A 6 -7.63 -4.11 9.16
C ARG A 6 -8.98 -4.56 8.62
N LYS A 7 -9.87 -3.61 8.32
CA LYS A 7 -11.14 -3.90 7.65
C LYS A 7 -10.88 -4.39 6.23
N PRO A 8 -11.21 -5.65 5.88
CA PRO A 8 -11.06 -6.12 4.51
C PRO A 8 -12.07 -5.41 3.60
N SER A 9 -11.73 -5.30 2.32
CA SER A 9 -12.66 -4.76 1.31
C SER A 9 -12.49 -5.50 -0.01
N LEU A 10 -13.46 -6.36 -0.34
CA LEU A 10 -13.41 -7.25 -1.50
C LEU A 10 -13.33 -6.48 -2.82
N LYS A 11 -14.19 -5.47 -3.00
CA LYS A 11 -14.19 -4.60 -4.20
C LYS A 11 -12.83 -3.95 -4.45
N LYS A 12 -12.19 -3.42 -3.39
CA LYS A 12 -10.85 -2.79 -3.52
C LYS A 12 -9.77 -3.83 -3.79
N SER A 13 -9.88 -5.01 -3.19
CA SER A 13 -8.96 -6.13 -3.41
C SER A 13 -8.96 -6.59 -4.87
N ILE A 14 -10.14 -6.78 -5.46
CA ILE A 14 -10.28 -7.18 -6.88
C ILE A 14 -9.76 -6.06 -7.80
N LYS A 15 -10.16 -4.81 -7.56
CA LYS A 15 -9.70 -3.66 -8.35
C LYS A 15 -8.18 -3.47 -8.33
N ALA A 16 -7.54 -3.75 -7.18
CA ALA A 16 -6.08 -3.68 -7.05
C ALA A 16 -5.35 -4.74 -7.90
N ARG A 17 -5.98 -5.91 -8.11
CA ARG A 17 -5.42 -7.01 -8.92
C ARG A 17 -5.63 -6.81 -10.43
N THR A 18 -6.73 -6.17 -10.84
CA THR A 18 -7.08 -5.94 -12.24
C THR A 18 -6.61 -4.58 -12.74
N THR A 19 -7.50 -3.59 -12.81
CA THR A 19 -7.27 -2.27 -13.39
C THR A 19 -6.16 -1.49 -12.70
N GLY A 20 -6.05 -1.60 -11.37
CA GLY A 20 -5.00 -0.95 -10.59
C GLY A 20 -3.60 -1.48 -10.92
N LYS A 21 -3.48 -2.78 -11.19
CA LYS A 21 -2.22 -3.43 -11.57
C LYS A 21 -1.75 -2.93 -12.94
N ALA A 22 -2.65 -2.88 -13.93
CA ALA A 22 -2.36 -2.36 -15.26
C ALA A 22 -1.87 -0.91 -15.21
N LYS A 23 -2.59 -0.03 -14.51
CA LYS A 23 -2.20 1.39 -14.35
C LYS A 23 -0.83 1.55 -13.66
N ARG A 24 -0.50 0.72 -12.67
CA ARG A 24 0.82 0.76 -12.01
C ARG A 24 1.94 0.30 -12.93
N LYS A 25 1.71 -0.68 -13.81
CA LYS A 25 2.72 -1.11 -14.80
C LYS A 25 3.07 0.03 -15.75
N LEU A 26 2.06 0.70 -16.31
CA LEU A 26 2.26 1.84 -17.20
C LEU A 26 3.03 2.98 -16.50
N LYS A 27 2.65 3.34 -15.28
CA LYS A 27 3.35 4.39 -14.51
C LYS A 27 4.80 4.04 -14.18
N LYS A 28 5.11 2.76 -13.96
CA LYS A 28 6.50 2.32 -13.74
C LYS A 28 7.35 2.44 -15.01
N ALA A 29 6.76 2.25 -16.19
CA ALA A 29 7.46 2.36 -17.46
C ALA A 29 7.74 3.82 -17.84
N ILE A 30 6.80 4.73 -17.55
CA ILE A 30 6.89 6.13 -17.98
C ILE A 30 7.63 7.01 -16.96
N ILE A 31 7.40 6.79 -15.65
CA ILE A 31 7.86 7.73 -14.62
C ILE A 31 9.13 7.20 -13.95
N PRO A 32 10.29 7.86 -14.15
CA PRO A 32 11.52 7.48 -13.47
C PRO A 32 11.35 7.60 -11.95
N GLY A 33 11.73 6.54 -11.24
CA GLY A 33 11.61 6.48 -9.77
C GLY A 33 10.23 6.10 -9.23
N TYR A 34 9.20 5.88 -10.06
CA TYR A 34 7.88 5.48 -9.55
C TYR A 34 7.91 4.09 -8.88
N GLY A 35 7.49 4.03 -7.62
CA GLY A 35 7.44 2.77 -6.85
C GLY A 35 8.78 2.24 -6.37
N LYS A 36 9.88 3.01 -6.48
CA LYS A 36 11.17 2.67 -5.86
C LYS A 36 11.12 2.87 -4.33
N LYS A 37 11.89 2.07 -3.60
CA LYS A 37 12.04 2.18 -2.13
C LYS A 37 12.58 3.57 -1.77
N GLY A 38 12.14 4.15 -0.65
CA GLY A 38 12.61 5.46 -0.19
C GLY A 38 11.87 6.68 -0.77
N THR A 39 11.24 6.57 -1.94
CA THR A 39 10.56 7.69 -2.61
C THR A 39 9.44 8.35 -1.80
N GLY A 40 8.78 7.59 -0.92
CA GLY A 40 7.77 8.13 -0.01
C GLY A 40 8.34 9.08 1.05
N TRP A 41 9.58 8.85 1.51
CA TRP A 41 10.25 9.73 2.48
C TRP A 41 10.65 11.06 1.85
N ILE A 42 11.09 11.03 0.59
CA ILE A 42 11.47 12.22 -0.17
C ILE A 42 10.22 13.06 -0.50
N LYS A 43 9.13 12.41 -0.96
CA LYS A 43 7.92 13.14 -1.40
C LYS A 43 7.01 13.58 -0.27
N ASN A 44 6.85 12.76 0.78
CA ASN A 44 5.98 13.09 1.90
C ASN A 44 6.39 12.32 3.17
N PRO A 45 7.36 12.85 3.95
CA PRO A 45 7.92 12.17 5.10
C PRO A 45 6.89 11.94 6.22
N LYS A 46 5.99 12.90 6.47
CA LYS A 46 4.91 12.78 7.47
C LYS A 46 4.00 11.58 7.18
N LYS A 47 3.57 11.43 5.93
CA LYS A 47 2.75 10.30 5.49
C LYS A 47 3.51 8.99 5.50
N ALA A 48 4.81 9.01 5.15
CA ALA A 48 5.67 7.83 5.21
C ALA A 48 5.82 7.30 6.64
N ALA A 49 6.05 8.19 7.60
CA ALA A 49 6.12 7.86 9.01
C ALA A 49 4.79 7.28 9.52
N TYR A 50 3.66 7.95 9.24
CA TYR A 50 2.34 7.47 9.63
C TYR A 50 2.04 6.06 9.08
N ASN A 51 2.29 5.83 7.78
CA ASN A 51 2.06 4.53 7.15
C ASN A 51 2.98 3.44 7.72
N LYS A 52 4.21 3.80 8.11
CA LYS A 52 5.14 2.87 8.77
C LYS A 52 4.60 2.42 10.11
N VAL A 53 4.10 3.34 10.94
CA VAL A 53 3.52 2.97 12.23
C VAL A 53 2.21 2.22 12.05
N TYR A 54 1.30 2.67 11.18
CA TYR A 54 0.07 1.96 10.86
C TYR A 54 0.31 0.52 10.39
N LYS A 55 1.35 0.29 9.57
CA LYS A 55 1.70 -1.06 9.12
C LYS A 55 2.14 -1.98 10.27
N LYS A 56 2.84 -1.42 11.27
CA LYS A 56 3.31 -2.17 12.45
C LYS A 56 2.20 -2.45 13.45
N THR A 57 1.28 -1.51 13.65
CA THR A 57 0.22 -1.63 14.67
C THR A 57 -1.03 -2.35 14.18
N THR A 58 -1.13 -2.67 12.89
CA THR A 58 -2.30 -3.35 12.31
C THR A 58 -1.92 -4.61 11.53
N PHE A 59 -2.79 -5.61 11.55
CA PHE A 59 -2.61 -6.88 10.82
C PHE A 59 -3.85 -7.21 9.97
N SER A 60 -3.68 -8.05 8.95
CA SER A 60 -4.79 -8.49 8.09
C SER A 60 -5.48 -9.70 8.71
N ILE A 61 -6.79 -9.84 8.49
CA ILE A 61 -7.52 -11.08 8.84
C ILE A 61 -6.95 -12.26 8.04
N PHE A 62 -6.57 -12.03 6.79
CA PHE A 62 -5.99 -13.06 5.92
C PHE A 62 -4.59 -13.52 6.38
N ASP A 63 -3.92 -12.77 7.27
CA ASP A 63 -2.63 -13.21 7.83
C ASP A 63 -2.84 -14.31 8.89
N LEU A 64 -4.06 -14.49 9.41
CA LEU A 64 -4.42 -15.56 10.38
C LEU A 64 -4.69 -16.92 9.71
N PHE A 65 -4.96 -16.91 8.40
CA PHE A 65 -5.28 -18.12 7.62
C PHE A 65 -4.14 -18.50 6.66
N LYS A 66 -2.94 -17.97 6.91
CA LYS A 66 -1.73 -18.27 6.14
C LYS A 66 -0.92 -19.33 6.85
#